data_AF-A0A7I0IIT8-F1
#
_entry.id   AF-A0A7I0IIT8-F1
#
_cell.length_a   1.000
_cell.length_b   1.000
_cell.length_c   1.000
_cell.angle_alpha   90.00
_cell.angle_beta   90.00
_cell.angle_gamma   90.00
#
_symmetry.space_group_name_H-M   'P 1'
#
loop_
_entity.id
_entity.type
_entity.pdbx_description
1 polymer ?
#
loop_
_entity_poly.entity_id
_entity_poly.type
_entity_poly.pdbx_seq_one_letter_code
_entity_poly.pdbx_strand_id
1 'polypeptide(L)'
;MPLLILSQSSISQHIRHILEFYHEFLVGMQRKEIDFDLRKRSKLLEVDREYTLKFIASLQNQFQIGIEDFPLSVRVSTHEKEIRPTLNTSSFRELSYCNEHSIHHMAFIKIALTHSFPHITVPEGFGIAYSTQYASQFTSSN
;
A
#
# COMPACT_ATOMS: atom_id res chain seq x y z
N MET A 1 -0.76 -5.87 17.94
CA MET A 1 -0.73 -4.89 19.05
C MET A 1 -0.27 -3.53 18.51
N PRO A 2 -0.86 -2.42 18.93
CA PRO A 2 -0.36 -1.07 18.65
C PRO A 2 1.06 -0.82 19.18
N LEU A 3 1.83 0.03 18.50
CA LEU A 3 3.19 0.40 18.90
C LEU A 3 3.31 1.93 18.97
N LEU A 4 3.99 2.42 20.02
CA LEU A 4 4.21 3.86 20.20
C LEU A 4 5.02 4.47 19.05
N ILE A 5 6.03 3.74 18.54
CA ILE A 5 6.86 4.15 17.40
C ILE A 5 6.06 4.30 16.10
N LEU A 6 4.84 3.75 16.06
CA LEU A 6 3.88 3.85 14.97
C LEU A 6 2.67 4.74 15.32
N SER A 7 2.83 5.67 16.28
CA SER A 7 1.76 6.58 16.71
C SER A 7 0.48 5.83 17.13
N GLN A 8 0.64 4.77 17.93
CA GLN A 8 -0.46 3.91 18.41
C GLN A 8 -1.19 3.13 17.30
N SER A 9 -0.58 2.96 16.14
CA SER A 9 -1.02 1.99 15.13
C SER A 9 -0.20 0.70 15.22
N SER A 10 -0.69 -0.36 14.59
CA SER A 10 -0.08 -1.69 14.57
C SER A 10 0.45 -2.03 13.18
N ILE A 11 1.45 -2.92 13.12
CA ILE A 11 1.97 -3.47 11.86
C ILE A 11 0.83 -4.03 11.00
N SER A 12 -0.12 -4.75 11.62
CA SER A 12 -1.28 -5.32 10.94
C SER A 12 -2.23 -4.27 10.37
N GLN A 13 -2.38 -3.10 11.01
CA GLN A 13 -3.13 -1.97 10.45
C GLN A 13 -2.46 -1.41 9.20
N HIS A 14 -1.12 -1.30 9.16
CA HIS A 14 -0.40 -0.90 7.96
C HIS A 14 -0.53 -1.95 6.84
N ILE A 15 -0.39 -3.24 7.16
CA ILE A 15 -0.60 -4.32 6.18
C ILE A 15 -2.00 -4.25 5.59
N ARG A 16 -3.06 -4.19 6.42
CA ARG A 16 -4.43 -4.00 5.93
C ARG A 16 -4.52 -2.78 5.02
N HIS A 17 -3.95 -1.65 5.45
CA HIS A 17 -4.05 -0.40 4.70
C HIS A 17 -3.48 -0.56 3.28
N ILE A 18 -2.31 -1.18 3.14
CA ILE A 18 -1.71 -1.50 1.83
C ILE A 18 -2.65 -2.39 0.99
N LEU A 19 -3.11 -3.51 1.56
CA LEU A 19 -3.90 -4.49 0.82
C LEU A 19 -5.24 -3.93 0.35
N GLU A 20 -5.87 -3.06 1.14
CA GLU A 20 -7.12 -2.43 0.78
C GLU A 20 -6.96 -1.37 -0.32
N PHE A 21 -5.80 -0.72 -0.44
CA PHE A 21 -5.53 0.18 -1.58
C PHE A 21 -5.51 -0.60 -2.90
N TYR A 22 -4.79 -1.72 -2.95
CA TYR A 22 -4.80 -2.59 -4.14
C TYR A 22 -6.18 -3.18 -4.42
N HIS A 23 -6.96 -3.49 -3.38
CA HIS A 23 -8.33 -3.94 -3.57
C HIS A 23 -9.22 -2.87 -4.22
N GLU A 24 -9.21 -1.64 -3.70
CA GLU A 24 -10.01 -0.55 -4.27
C GLU A 24 -9.51 -0.12 -5.65
N PHE A 25 -8.21 -0.24 -5.91
CA PHE A 25 -7.66 -0.07 -7.25
C PHE A 25 -8.30 -1.08 -8.24
N LEU A 26 -8.27 -2.38 -7.92
CA LEU A 26 -8.84 -3.42 -8.78
C LEU A 26 -10.36 -3.27 -8.96
N VAL A 27 -11.08 -2.91 -7.90
CA VAL A 27 -12.54 -2.66 -7.96
C VAL A 27 -12.84 -1.40 -8.77
N GLY A 28 -12.07 -0.33 -8.56
CA GLY A 28 -12.27 0.95 -9.24
C GLY A 28 -11.91 0.90 -10.73
N MET A 29 -10.94 0.07 -11.12
CA MET A 29 -10.66 -0.23 -12.53
C MET A 29 -11.91 -0.72 -13.28
N GLN A 30 -12.68 -1.63 -12.68
CA GLN A 30 -13.92 -2.15 -13.29
C GLN A 30 -14.98 -1.05 -13.45
N ARG A 31 -14.94 -0.03 -12.60
CA ARG A 31 -15.88 1.10 -12.58
C ARG A 31 -15.38 2.30 -13.38
N LYS A 32 -14.12 2.31 -13.82
CA LYS A 32 -13.39 3.47 -14.35
C LYS A 32 -13.39 4.69 -13.42
N GLU A 33 -13.59 4.45 -12.12
CA GLU A 33 -13.51 5.45 -11.05
C GLU A 33 -12.92 4.79 -9.81
N ILE A 34 -11.85 5.36 -9.25
CA ILE A 34 -11.19 4.90 -8.03
C ILE A 34 -11.48 5.87 -6.88
N ASP A 35 -11.75 5.31 -5.71
CA ASP A 35 -11.91 6.05 -4.46
C ASP A 35 -11.29 5.27 -3.30
N PHE A 36 -10.06 5.64 -2.92
CA PHE A 36 -9.31 4.96 -1.87
C PHE A 36 -9.88 5.19 -0.46
N ASP A 37 -10.84 6.10 -0.27
CA ASP A 37 -11.49 6.28 1.03
C ASP A 37 -12.62 5.29 1.27
N LEU A 38 -13.18 4.70 0.21
CA LEU A 38 -14.23 3.69 0.25
C LEU A 38 -13.75 2.31 0.73
N ARG A 39 -12.46 2.17 1.03
CA ARG A 39 -11.89 0.96 1.64
C ARG A 39 -12.71 0.48 2.84
N LYS A 40 -12.96 -0.82 2.86
CA LYS A 40 -13.81 -1.51 3.85
C LYS A 40 -13.31 -1.44 5.29
N ARG A 41 -12.01 -1.23 5.50
CA ARG A 41 -11.35 -1.26 6.82
C ARG A 41 -11.59 -2.57 7.56
N SER A 42 -11.45 -3.69 6.85
CA SER A 42 -11.74 -5.04 7.34
C SER A 42 -10.83 -5.45 8.49
N LYS A 43 -11.41 -5.62 9.69
CA LYS A 43 -10.66 -6.06 10.87
C LYS A 43 -10.07 -7.47 10.72
N LEU A 44 -10.65 -8.32 9.87
CA LEU A 44 -10.13 -9.66 9.59
C LEU A 44 -8.70 -9.61 9.04
N LEU A 45 -8.39 -8.61 8.22
CA LEU A 45 -7.02 -8.41 7.70
C LEU A 45 -6.02 -8.06 8.81
N GLU A 46 -6.48 -7.62 9.98
CA GLU A 46 -5.62 -7.29 11.10
C GLU A 46 -5.43 -8.43 12.10
N VAL A 47 -6.41 -9.33 12.23
CA VAL A 47 -6.47 -10.31 13.33
C VAL A 47 -6.38 -11.76 12.87
N ASP A 48 -6.63 -12.06 11.60
CA ASP A 48 -6.57 -13.41 11.05
C ASP A 48 -5.49 -13.51 9.97
N ARG A 49 -4.37 -14.16 10.33
CA ARG A 49 -3.22 -14.34 9.44
C ARG A 49 -3.57 -15.18 8.21
N GLU A 50 -4.33 -16.25 8.37
CA GLU A 50 -4.66 -17.16 7.27
C GLU A 50 -5.61 -16.48 6.28
N TYR A 51 -6.57 -15.71 6.79
CA TYR A 51 -7.42 -14.85 5.96
C TYR A 51 -6.58 -13.84 5.17
N THR A 52 -5.63 -13.15 5.83
CA THR A 52 -4.77 -12.16 5.17
C THR A 52 -3.90 -12.78 4.08
N LEU A 53 -3.32 -13.96 4.31
CA LEU A 53 -2.54 -14.67 3.30
C LEU A 53 -3.40 -15.05 2.08
N LYS A 54 -4.62 -15.54 2.30
CA LYS A 54 -5.57 -15.83 1.21
C LYS A 54 -5.96 -14.56 0.45
N PHE A 55 -6.14 -13.45 1.14
CA PHE A 55 -6.44 -12.16 0.51
C PHE A 55 -5.29 -11.69 -0.38
N ILE A 56 -4.05 -11.81 0.09
CA ILE A 56 -2.84 -11.50 -0.70
C ILE A 56 -2.80 -12.37 -1.97
N ALA A 57 -2.97 -13.69 -1.84
CA ALA A 57 -2.98 -14.60 -2.98
C ALA A 57 -4.10 -14.25 -3.99
N SER A 58 -5.28 -13.88 -3.49
CA SER A 58 -6.40 -13.43 -4.33
C SER A 58 -6.08 -12.14 -5.10
N LEU A 59 -5.40 -11.18 -4.49
CA LEU A 59 -4.94 -9.98 -5.20
C LEU A 59 -3.92 -10.35 -6.27
N GLN A 60 -2.91 -11.17 -5.92
CA GLN A 60 -1.87 -11.62 -6.87
C GLN A 60 -2.47 -12.30 -8.10
N ASN A 61 -3.45 -13.18 -7.91
CA ASN A 61 -4.14 -13.84 -9.02
C ASN A 61 -4.90 -12.85 -9.93
N GLN A 62 -5.48 -11.79 -9.38
CA GLN A 62 -6.13 -10.75 -10.19
C GLN A 62 -5.11 -9.95 -11.01
N PHE A 63 -3.92 -9.68 -10.45
CA PHE A 63 -2.83 -9.04 -11.19
C PHE A 63 -2.23 -9.91 -12.30
N GLN A 64 -2.29 -11.24 -12.18
CA GLN A 64 -1.81 -12.16 -13.22
C GLN A 64 -2.60 -12.11 -14.53
N ILE A 65 -3.85 -11.63 -14.49
CA ILE A 65 -4.70 -11.48 -15.69
C ILE A 65 -4.16 -10.38 -16.62
N GLY A 66 -3.22 -9.56 -16.13
CA GLY A 66 -2.67 -8.42 -16.85
C GLY A 66 -3.54 -7.18 -16.66
N ILE A 67 -2.90 -6.02 -16.58
CA ILE A 67 -3.57 -4.72 -16.50
C ILE A 67 -3.11 -3.90 -17.68
N GLU A 68 -4.07 -3.30 -18.38
CA GLU A 68 -3.82 -2.34 -19.44
C GLU A 68 -3.89 -0.92 -18.89
N ASP A 69 -3.14 0.00 -19.52
CA ASP A 69 -3.25 1.42 -19.22
C ASP A 69 -4.48 2.00 -19.91
N PHE A 70 -5.34 2.68 -19.16
CA PHE A 70 -6.52 3.35 -19.70
C PHE A 70 -6.91 4.55 -18.83
N PRO A 71 -7.56 5.58 -19.40
CA PRO A 71 -8.02 6.73 -18.66
C PRO A 71 -9.16 6.36 -17.69
N LEU A 72 -9.09 6.89 -16.48
CA LEU A 72 -10.12 6.74 -15.44
C LEU A 72 -10.17 7.99 -14.56
N SER A 73 -11.16 8.07 -13.66
CA SER A 73 -11.22 9.12 -12.65
C SER A 73 -10.77 8.64 -11.27
N VAL A 74 -10.21 9.55 -10.47
CA VAL A 74 -9.95 9.30 -9.05
C VAL A 74 -10.65 10.35 -8.20
N ARG A 75 -11.37 9.91 -7.18
CA ARG A 75 -12.00 10.78 -6.18
C ARG A 75 -11.04 10.98 -5.02
N VAL A 76 -10.73 12.24 -4.72
CA VAL A 76 -9.77 12.60 -3.68
C VAL A 76 -10.51 13.33 -2.56
N SER A 77 -10.28 12.96 -1.31
CA SER A 77 -10.75 13.74 -0.17
C SER A 77 -9.80 14.90 0.11
N THR A 78 -10.35 16.09 0.30
CA THR A 78 -9.60 17.26 0.76
C THR A 78 -9.81 17.46 2.27
N HIS A 79 -9.06 18.38 2.87
CA HIS A 79 -9.24 18.75 4.28
C HIS A 79 -10.66 19.23 4.58
N GLU A 80 -11.35 19.80 3.60
CA GLU A 80 -12.78 20.11 3.63
C GLU A 80 -13.56 18.88 3.18
N LYS A 81 -13.94 18.01 4.14
CA LYS A 81 -14.60 16.72 3.88
C LYS A 81 -15.84 16.78 2.98
N GLU A 82 -16.47 17.94 2.83
CA GLU A 82 -17.64 18.15 1.98
C GLU A 82 -17.28 18.26 0.49
N ILE A 83 -16.03 18.60 0.14
CA ILE A 83 -15.57 18.70 -1.23
C ILE A 83 -14.62 17.54 -1.54
N ARG A 84 -15.12 16.61 -2.38
CA ARG A 84 -14.37 15.46 -2.89
C ARG A 84 -14.20 15.58 -4.41
N PRO A 85 -13.22 16.37 -4.89
CA PRO A 85 -13.01 16.55 -6.32
C PRO A 85 -12.73 15.22 -7.01
N THR A 86 -13.11 15.17 -8.27
CA THR A 86 -12.82 14.06 -9.19
C THR A 86 -11.74 14.54 -10.16
N LEU A 87 -10.65 13.80 -10.23
CA LEU A 87 -9.49 14.11 -11.08
C LEU A 87 -9.38 13.09 -12.21
N ASN A 88 -8.97 13.55 -13.40
CA ASN A 88 -8.62 12.65 -14.50
C ASN A 88 -7.24 12.03 -14.24
N THR A 89 -7.13 10.73 -14.45
CA THR A 89 -5.89 9.96 -14.26
C THR A 89 -5.88 8.73 -15.19
N SER A 90 -4.93 7.81 -15.01
CA SER A 90 -4.87 6.52 -15.72
C SER A 90 -4.69 5.35 -14.76
N SER A 91 -5.05 4.15 -15.19
CA SER A 91 -4.87 2.94 -14.39
C SER A 91 -3.41 2.71 -14.02
N PHE A 92 -2.43 2.96 -14.91
CA PHE A 92 -1.02 2.83 -14.52
C PHE A 92 -0.57 3.92 -13.55
N ARG A 93 -1.10 5.14 -13.67
CA ARG A 93 -0.79 6.22 -12.72
C ARG A 93 -1.29 5.89 -11.30
N GLU A 94 -2.47 5.31 -11.17
CA GLU A 94 -3.02 4.91 -9.87
C GLU A 94 -2.39 3.62 -9.33
N LEU A 95 -1.97 2.70 -10.20
CA LEU A 95 -1.17 1.55 -9.78
C LEU A 95 0.19 1.97 -9.23
N SER A 96 0.85 2.93 -9.88
CA SER A 96 2.08 3.54 -9.40
C SER A 96 1.89 4.20 -8.03
N TYR A 97 0.77 4.89 -7.81
CA TYR A 97 0.41 5.43 -6.50
C TYR A 97 0.25 4.33 -5.44
N CYS A 98 -0.43 3.22 -5.75
CA CYS A 98 -0.52 2.08 -4.84
C CYS A 98 0.87 1.53 -4.46
N ASN A 99 1.80 1.47 -5.42
CA ASN A 99 3.17 1.02 -5.18
C ASN A 99 3.95 1.95 -4.26
N GLU A 100 3.98 3.26 -4.56
CA GLU A 100 4.65 4.26 -3.71
C GLU A 100 4.06 4.30 -2.29
N HIS A 101 2.73 4.23 -2.19
CA HIS A 101 2.04 4.18 -0.91
C HIS A 101 2.36 2.91 -0.11
N SER A 102 2.56 1.79 -0.82
CA SER A 102 3.00 0.53 -0.22
C SER A 102 4.41 0.65 0.34
N ILE A 103 5.34 1.19 -0.44
CA ILE A 103 6.74 1.40 -0.03
C ILE A 103 6.77 2.30 1.21
N HIS A 104 6.00 3.39 1.21
CA HIS A 104 5.88 4.30 2.35
C HIS A 104 5.45 3.56 3.64
N HIS A 105 4.41 2.73 3.57
CA HIS A 105 3.97 1.96 4.74
C HIS A 105 4.91 0.82 5.10
N MET A 106 5.57 0.19 4.13
CA MET A 106 6.61 -0.80 4.39
C MET A 106 7.81 -0.19 5.12
N ALA A 107 8.15 1.08 4.88
CA ALA A 107 9.19 1.79 5.62
C ALA A 107 8.83 1.91 7.12
N PHE A 108 7.58 2.23 7.45
CA PHE A 108 7.12 2.23 8.85
C PHE A 108 7.14 0.83 9.46
N ILE A 109 6.72 -0.19 8.71
CA ILE A 109 6.80 -1.58 9.17
C ILE A 109 8.25 -1.97 9.44
N LYS A 110 9.19 -1.60 8.56
CA LYS A 110 10.63 -1.81 8.75
C LYS A 110 11.10 -1.20 10.06
N ILE A 111 10.79 0.07 10.32
CA ILE A 111 11.14 0.76 11.57
C ILE A 111 10.56 0.01 12.79
N ALA A 112 9.29 -0.40 12.73
CA ALA A 112 8.67 -1.12 13.84
C ALA A 112 9.31 -2.49 14.10
N LEU A 113 9.63 -3.23 13.04
CA LEU A 113 10.30 -4.53 13.13
C LEU A 113 11.71 -4.39 13.72
N THR A 114 12.52 -3.48 13.18
CA THR A 114 13.91 -3.31 13.65
C THR A 114 13.98 -2.77 15.08
N HIS A 115 13.06 -1.87 15.46
CA HIS A 115 13.06 -1.27 16.79
C HIS A 115 12.39 -2.16 17.86
N SER A 116 11.22 -2.72 17.55
CA SER A 116 10.39 -3.41 18.56
C SER A 116 10.57 -4.93 18.56
N PHE A 117 11.15 -5.48 17.50
CA PHE A 117 11.36 -6.92 17.32
C PHE A 117 12.78 -7.20 16.79
N PRO A 118 13.84 -6.86 17.55
CA PRO A 118 15.22 -6.90 17.07
C PRO A 118 15.73 -8.31 16.69
N HIS A 119 14.99 -9.36 17.06
CA HIS A 119 15.26 -10.74 16.67
C HIS A 119 14.76 -11.09 15.26
N ILE A 120 13.95 -10.22 14.63
CA ILE A 120 13.47 -10.39 13.27
C ILE A 120 14.44 -9.72 12.30
N THR A 121 15.03 -10.52 11.41
CA THR A 121 15.84 -9.99 10.31
C THR A 121 14.93 -9.46 9.20
N VAL A 122 15.11 -8.19 8.85
CA VAL A 122 14.39 -7.53 7.76
C VAL A 122 15.33 -7.44 6.55
N PRO A 123 14.91 -7.87 5.34
CA PRO A 123 15.70 -7.72 4.14
C PRO A 123 16.09 -6.26 3.87
N GLU A 124 17.30 -6.04 3.35
CA GLU A 124 17.87 -4.70 3.16
C GLU A 124 16.95 -3.76 2.37
N GLY A 125 16.43 -4.25 1.23
CA GLY A 125 15.54 -3.48 0.34
C GLY A 125 14.07 -3.36 0.80
N PHE A 126 13.67 -4.00 1.89
CA PHE A 126 12.28 -3.91 2.36
C PHE A 126 11.93 -2.47 2.77
N GLY A 127 10.81 -1.94 2.26
CA GLY A 127 10.38 -0.57 2.55
C GLY A 127 11.27 0.53 2.00
N ILE A 128 12.11 0.25 0.99
CA ILE A 128 12.93 1.25 0.30
C ILE A 128 12.54 1.26 -1.18
N ALA A 129 12.23 2.43 -1.73
CA ALA A 129 11.94 2.57 -3.15
C ALA A 129 13.13 2.14 -4.02
N TYR A 130 12.85 1.52 -5.16
CA TYR A 130 13.90 1.01 -6.05
C TYR A 130 14.87 2.11 -6.51
N SER A 131 14.34 3.30 -6.83
CA SER A 131 15.14 4.48 -7.17
C SER A 131 16.14 4.86 -6.08
N THR A 132 15.74 4.74 -4.81
CA THR A 132 16.60 4.99 -3.66
C THR A 132 17.67 3.90 -3.48
N GLN A 133 17.30 2.62 -3.64
CA GLN A 133 18.26 1.52 -3.59
C GLN A 133 19.34 1.66 -4.66
N TYR A 134 18.95 2.01 -5.88
CA TYR A 134 19.87 2.24 -6.98
C TYR A 134 20.80 3.41 -6.71
N ALA A 135 20.30 4.54 -6.20
CA ALA A 135 21.12 5.71 -5.85
C ALA A 135 22.20 5.39 -4.79
N SER A 136 21.88 4.56 -3.78
CA SER A 136 22.86 4.17 -2.74
C SER A 136 24.05 3.37 -3.29
N GLN A 137 23.87 2.61 -4.38
CA GLN A 137 24.96 1.85 -4.99
C GLN A 137 26.05 2.76 -5.60
N PHE A 138 25.67 3.96 -6.08
CA PHE A 138 26.62 4.95 -6.60
C PHE A 138 27.40 5.66 -5.48
N THR A 139 26.82 5.77 -4.28
CA THR A 139 27.50 6.38 -3.13
C THR A 139 28.46 5.42 -2.43
N SER A 140 28.26 4.10 -2.54
CA SER A 140 29.14 3.09 -1.95
C SER A 140 30.34 2.70 -2.82
N SER A 141 30.46 3.31 -4.01
CA SER A 141 31.50 3.01 -5.01
C SER A 141 32.59 4.09 -5.10
N ASN A 142 32.58 5.08 -4.18
CA ASN A 142 33.58 6.14 -4.03
C ASN A 142 34.17 6.10 -2.62
#